data_AF-A0A7I8JY04-F1
#
_entry.id   AF-A0A7I8JY04-F1
#
_cell.length_a   1.000
_cell.length_b   1.000
_cell.length_c   1.000
_cell.angle_alpha   90.00
_cell.angle_beta   90.00
_cell.angle_gamma   90.00
#
_symmetry.space_group_name_H-M   'P 1'
#
loop_
_entity.id
_entity.type
_entity.pdbx_description
1 polymer ?
#
loop_
_entity_poly.entity_id
_entity_poly.type
_entity_poly.pdbx_seq_one_letter_code
_entity_poly.pdbx_strand_id
1 'polypeptide(L)'
;MLFNAAYQMEEDGVVKKEEEEFNTGPLSVLMMSVKNNTQVLINCRNNKKLLGRVRAFDRHCNMVLENVREMWTEVPKTGKGKKKAQPINKDRFISKMFLRGDSVIIVLRNPK
;
A
#
# COMPACT_ATOMS: atom_id res chain seq x y z
N MET A 1 -27.99 -28.69 -10.23
CA MET A 1 -28.00 -27.41 -10.98
C MET A 1 -28.52 -26.25 -10.12
N LEU A 2 -29.67 -26.38 -9.44
CA LEU A 2 -30.22 -25.31 -8.57
C LEU A 2 -29.32 -24.94 -7.37
N PHE A 3 -28.67 -25.92 -6.75
CA PHE A 3 -27.75 -25.68 -5.62
C PHE A 3 -26.52 -24.83 -6.01
N ASN A 4 -25.94 -25.07 -7.20
CA ASN A 4 -24.83 -24.27 -7.71
C ASN A 4 -25.27 -22.84 -8.06
N ALA A 5 -26.46 -22.67 -8.63
CA ALA A 5 -26.98 -21.34 -8.97
C ALA A 5 -27.23 -20.47 -7.74
N ALA A 6 -27.73 -21.06 -6.64
CA ALA A 6 -27.93 -20.34 -5.38
C ALA A 6 -26.60 -19.90 -4.74
N TYR A 7 -25.60 -20.79 -4.72
CA TYR A 7 -24.26 -20.49 -4.23
C TYR A 7 -23.59 -19.36 -5.05
N GLN A 8 -23.76 -19.37 -6.37
CA GLN A 8 -23.23 -18.33 -7.25
C GLN A 8 -23.88 -16.96 -7.03
N MET A 9 -25.20 -16.92 -6.81
CA MET A 9 -25.91 -15.69 -6.48
C MET A 9 -25.46 -15.11 -5.13
N GLU A 10 -25.12 -15.97 -4.17
CA GLU A 10 -24.62 -15.57 -2.86
C GLU A 10 -23.20 -14.99 -2.97
N GLU A 11 -22.29 -15.61 -3.73
CA GLU A 11 -20.95 -15.06 -4.02
C GLU A 11 -21.01 -13.73 -4.77
N ASP A 12 -21.85 -13.61 -5.81
CA ASP A 12 -22.02 -12.36 -6.56
C ASP A 12 -22.56 -11.22 -5.68
N GLY A 13 -23.41 -11.55 -4.71
CA GLY A 13 -23.92 -10.60 -3.72
C GLY A 13 -22.83 -10.08 -2.79
N VAL A 14 -21.93 -10.97 -2.34
CA VAL A 14 -20.79 -10.60 -1.47
C VAL A 14 -19.80 -9.71 -2.22
N VAL A 15 -19.48 -10.02 -3.48
CA VAL A 15 -18.55 -9.21 -4.30
C VAL A 15 -19.09 -7.80 -4.53
N LYS A 16 -20.39 -7.66 -4.85
CA LYS A 16 -21.02 -6.34 -5.04
C LYS A 16 -20.97 -5.49 -3.77
N LYS A 17 -21.18 -6.12 -2.61
CA LYS A 17 -21.11 -5.43 -1.33
C LYS A 17 -19.68 -4.96 -1.02
N GLU A 18 -18.67 -5.79 -1.27
CA GLU A 18 -17.26 -5.38 -1.12
C GLU A 18 -16.90 -4.22 -2.08
N GLU A 19 -17.36 -4.25 -3.33
CA GLU A 19 -17.15 -3.14 -4.27
C GLU A 19 -17.79 -1.83 -3.80
N GLU A 20 -19.01 -1.86 -3.24
CA GLU A 20 -19.65 -0.68 -2.67
C GLU A 20 -18.89 -0.13 -1.45
N GLU A 21 -18.42 -1.02 -0.57
CA GLU A 21 -17.59 -0.66 0.59
C GLU A 21 -16.26 -0.03 0.14
N PHE A 22 -15.66 -0.51 -0.96
CA PHE A 22 -14.47 0.11 -1.54
C PHE A 22 -14.76 1.47 -2.16
N ASN A 23 -15.95 1.73 -2.69
CA ASN A 23 -16.27 3.00 -3.35
C ASN A 23 -16.66 4.10 -2.35
N THR A 24 -17.27 3.76 -1.22
CA THR A 24 -17.84 4.73 -0.28
C THR A 24 -17.12 4.79 1.08
N GLY A 25 -16.31 3.78 1.40
CA GLY A 25 -15.60 3.66 2.68
C GLY A 25 -14.18 4.26 2.70
N PRO A 26 -13.41 4.04 3.79
CA PRO A 26 -12.05 4.55 3.93
C PRO A 26 -11.07 4.03 2.87
N LEU A 27 -11.34 2.85 2.30
CA LEU A 27 -10.53 2.28 1.20
C LEU A 27 -10.79 2.94 -0.16
N SER A 28 -11.79 3.83 -0.26
CA SER A 28 -12.03 4.62 -1.47
C SER A 28 -10.82 5.43 -1.91
N VAL A 29 -9.95 5.83 -0.98
CA VAL A 29 -8.68 6.50 -1.31
C VAL A 29 -7.77 5.63 -2.19
N LEU A 30 -7.72 4.31 -1.93
CA LEU A 30 -6.95 3.35 -2.72
C LEU A 30 -7.64 3.06 -4.05
N MET A 31 -8.97 2.88 -4.04
CA MET A 31 -9.78 2.70 -5.25
C MET A 31 -9.59 3.87 -6.22
N MET A 32 -9.72 5.10 -5.73
CA MET A 32 -9.48 6.30 -6.52
C MET A 32 -8.02 6.42 -6.97
N SER A 33 -7.07 5.89 -6.21
CA SER A 33 -5.65 5.91 -6.59
C SER A 33 -5.34 4.94 -7.72
N VAL A 34 -5.97 3.77 -7.74
CA VAL A 34 -5.89 2.81 -8.86
C VAL A 34 -6.55 3.40 -10.11
N LYS A 35 -7.82 3.86 -9.99
CA LYS A 35 -8.60 4.42 -11.12
C LYS A 35 -7.90 5.60 -11.79
N ASN A 36 -7.39 6.55 -10.99
CA ASN A 36 -6.74 7.75 -11.51
C ASN A 36 -5.24 7.56 -11.77
N ASN A 37 -4.72 6.35 -11.53
CA ASN A 37 -3.29 6.05 -11.59
C ASN A 37 -2.45 7.08 -10.81
N THR A 38 -2.91 7.53 -9.63
CA THR A 38 -2.22 8.55 -8.83
C THR A 38 -1.11 7.94 -8.00
N GLN A 39 -0.09 8.75 -7.70
CA GLN A 39 0.98 8.32 -6.81
C GLN A 39 0.49 8.38 -5.35
N VAL A 40 0.91 7.40 -4.57
CA VAL A 40 0.63 7.33 -3.13
C VAL A 40 1.94 7.26 -2.36
N LEU A 41 1.95 7.87 -1.18
CA LEU A 41 2.98 7.71 -0.16
C LEU A 41 2.44 6.79 0.92
N ILE A 42 3.16 5.69 1.17
CA ILE A 42 2.81 4.69 2.17
C ILE A 42 3.90 4.70 3.25
N ASN A 43 3.51 4.83 4.51
CA ASN A 43 4.44 4.67 5.63
C ASN A 43 4.29 3.25 6.22
N CYS A 44 5.41 2.54 6.35
CA CYS A 44 5.43 1.16 6.80
C CYS A 44 5.90 1.02 8.26
N ARG A 45 5.50 -0.08 8.92
CA ARG A 45 5.88 -0.43 10.31
C ARG A 45 7.39 -0.44 10.56
N ASN A 46 8.19 -0.77 9.56
CA ASN A 46 9.65 -0.80 9.64
C ASN A 46 10.31 0.58 9.44
N ASN A 47 9.54 1.67 9.57
CA ASN A 47 9.98 3.06 9.39
C ASN A 47 10.55 3.35 7.99
N LYS A 48 10.13 2.56 6.99
CA LYS A 48 10.38 2.83 5.58
C LYS A 48 9.17 3.52 4.96
N LYS A 49 9.44 4.38 3.98
CA LYS A 49 8.40 5.05 3.20
C LYS A 49 8.45 4.55 1.76
N LEU A 50 7.29 4.21 1.21
CA LEU A 50 7.15 3.78 -0.18
C LEU A 50 6.40 4.87 -0.94
N LEU A 51 7.00 5.36 -2.02
CA LEU A 51 6.32 6.24 -2.97
C LEU A 51 6.14 5.47 -4.28
N GLY A 52 4.89 5.22 -4.69
CA GLY A 52 4.61 4.37 -5.85
C GLY A 52 3.19 4.52 -6.35
N ARG A 53 2.79 3.67 -7.31
CA ARG A 53 1.41 3.62 -7.83
C ARG A 53 0.79 2.27 -7.50
N VAL A 54 -0.42 2.30 -6.95
CA VAL A 54 -1.20 1.09 -6.66
C VAL A 54 -1.83 0.58 -7.95
N ARG A 55 -1.68 -0.71 -8.23
CA ARG A 55 -2.32 -1.39 -9.36
C ARG A 55 -3.51 -2.25 -8.92
N ALA A 56 -3.41 -2.85 -7.75
CA ALA A 56 -4.48 -3.61 -7.13
C ALA A 56 -4.34 -3.54 -5.60
N PHE A 57 -5.44 -3.71 -4.90
CA PHE A 57 -5.48 -3.85 -3.44
C PHE A 57 -6.61 -4.80 -3.03
N ASP A 58 -6.62 -5.23 -1.78
CA ASP A 58 -7.69 -6.03 -1.18
C ASP A 58 -8.18 -5.43 0.15
N ARG A 59 -9.15 -6.10 0.78
CA ARG A 59 -9.73 -5.72 2.08
C ARG A 59 -8.72 -5.72 3.24
N HIS A 60 -7.61 -6.44 3.12
CA HIS A 60 -6.55 -6.50 4.12
C HIS A 60 -5.49 -5.42 3.90
N CYS A 61 -5.71 -4.51 2.94
CA CYS A 61 -4.73 -3.52 2.48
C CYS A 61 -3.46 -4.16 1.91
N ASN A 62 -3.50 -5.43 1.46
CA ASN A 62 -2.43 -5.94 0.60
C ASN A 62 -2.47 -5.16 -0.72
N MET A 63 -1.31 -4.84 -1.28
CA MET A 63 -1.22 -4.00 -2.47
C MET A 63 -0.21 -4.55 -3.47
N VAL A 64 -0.59 -4.48 -4.75
CA VAL A 64 0.35 -4.61 -5.87
C VAL A 64 0.75 -3.21 -6.29
N LEU A 65 2.04 -2.89 -6.20
CA LEU A 65 2.60 -1.59 -6.50
C LEU A 65 3.54 -1.64 -7.71
N GLU A 66 3.58 -0.55 -8.46
CA GLU A 66 4.54 -0.34 -9.54
C GLU A 66 5.32 0.97 -9.38
N ASN A 67 6.52 0.99 -9.96
CA ASN A 67 7.44 2.13 -9.96
C ASN A 67 7.66 2.66 -8.55
N VAL A 68 8.02 1.77 -7.63
CA VAL A 68 8.14 2.06 -6.20
C VAL A 68 9.54 2.60 -5.90
N ARG A 69 9.57 3.76 -5.25
CA ARG A 69 10.75 4.29 -4.58
C ARG A 69 10.62 4.01 -3.09
N GLU A 70 11.40 3.07 -2.58
CA GLU A 70 11.51 2.83 -1.13
C GLU A 70 12.58 3.77 -0.56
N MET A 71 12.24 4.48 0.51
CA MET A 71 13.10 5.47 1.17
C MET A 71 13.23 5.13 2.66
N TRP A 72 14.43 5.18 3.19
CA TRP A 72 14.71 4.99 4.61
C TRP A 72 15.90 5.84 5.06
N THR A 73 16.01 6.03 6.37
CA THR A 73 17.14 6.75 6.96
C THR A 73 18.00 5.77 7.74
N GLU A 74 19.29 5.73 7.44
CA GLU A 74 20.28 5.00 8.22
C GLU A 74 21.05 5.95 9.11
N VAL A 75 21.25 5.56 10.37
CA VAL A 75 22.14 6.25 11.29
C VAL A 75 23.41 5.41 11.41
N PRO A 76 24.55 5.85 10.84
CA PRO A 76 25.79 5.10 10.93
C PRO A 76 26.18 4.86 12.39
N LYS A 77 26.55 3.63 12.72
CA LYS A 77 27.10 3.32 14.04
C LYS A 77 28.50 3.93 14.14
N THR A 78 28.65 4.97 14.96
CA THR A 78 29.96 5.52 15.29
C THR A 78 30.59 4.72 16.43
N GLY A 79 31.92 4.62 16.44
CA GLY A 79 32.67 3.97 17.53
C GLY A 79 32.39 4.63 18.88
N LYS A 80 32.57 3.87 19.98
CA LYS A 80 32.35 4.36 21.35
C LYS A 80 33.09 5.69 21.58
N GLY A 81 32.36 6.70 22.08
CA GLY A 81 32.91 8.03 22.41
C GLY A 81 32.88 9.08 21.29
N LYS A 82 32.50 8.72 20.05
CA LYS A 82 32.33 9.70 18.96
C LYS A 82 30.89 10.24 18.91
N LYS A 83 30.73 11.53 18.57
CA LYS A 83 29.41 12.15 18.34
C LYS A 83 28.57 11.29 17.38
N LYS A 84 27.25 11.21 17.62
CA LYS A 84 26.32 10.48 16.75
C LYS A 84 26.48 10.96 15.31
N ALA A 85 26.62 10.02 14.37
CA ALA A 85 26.69 10.35 12.95
C ALA A 85 25.39 10.99 12.47
N GLN A 86 25.50 11.85 11.46
CA GLN A 86 24.35 12.44 10.82
C GLN A 86 23.50 11.35 10.15
N PRO A 87 22.16 11.42 10.24
CA PRO A 87 21.28 10.49 9.53
C PRO A 87 21.48 10.62 8.01
N ILE A 88 21.63 9.48 7.33
CA ILE A 88 21.82 9.42 5.87
C ILE A 88 20.54 8.86 5.26
N ASN A 89 19.94 9.62 4.34
CA ASN A 89 18.80 9.16 3.57
C ASN A 89 19.28 8.25 2.44
N LYS A 90 18.68 7.06 2.37
CA LYS A 90 18.88 6.11 1.29
C LYS A 90 17.56 5.83 0.60
N ASP A 91 17.66 5.47 -0.66
CA ASP A 91 16.53 5.00 -1.44
C ASP A 91 16.93 3.88 -2.38
N ARG A 92 15.92 3.13 -2.84
CA ARG A 92 16.05 2.17 -3.93
C ARG A 92 14.81 2.15 -4.78
N PHE A 93 14.99 1.82 -6.05
CA PHE A 93 13.90 1.65 -7.00
C PHE A 93 13.52 0.17 -7.13
N ILE A 94 12.21 -0.09 -7.17
CA ILE A 94 11.61 -1.41 -7.35
C ILE A 94 10.52 -1.30 -8.40
N SER A 95 10.68 -1.97 -9.53
CA SER A 95 9.77 -1.85 -10.69
C SER A 95 8.37 -2.38 -10.38
N LYS A 96 8.27 -3.52 -9.70
CA LYS A 96 7.02 -4.16 -9.26
C LYS A 96 7.20 -4.72 -7.86
N MET A 97 6.21 -4.53 -6.98
CA MET A 97 6.30 -4.94 -5.58
C MET A 97 4.94 -5.42 -5.09
N PHE A 98 4.93 -6.55 -4.38
CA PHE A 98 3.79 -6.95 -3.55
C PHE A 98 4.05 -6.47 -2.11
N LEU A 99 3.12 -5.71 -1.55
CA LEU A 99 3.16 -5.21 -0.18
C LEU A 99 2.05 -5.89 0.62
N ARG A 100 2.41 -6.56 1.71
CA ARG A 100 1.45 -7.11 2.66
C ARG A 100 0.86 -5.98 3.51
N GLY A 101 -0.46 -5.96 3.66
CA GLY A 101 -1.21 -4.89 4.33
C GLY A 101 -0.94 -4.77 5.82
N ASP A 102 -0.47 -5.85 6.45
CA ASP A 102 0.09 -5.77 7.79
C ASP A 102 1.17 -4.67 7.85
N SER A 103 2.08 -4.59 6.90
CA SER A 103 3.18 -3.62 6.98
C SER A 103 2.75 -2.15 6.89
N VAL A 104 1.52 -1.85 6.51
CA VAL A 104 1.02 -0.49 6.25
C VAL A 104 0.55 0.17 7.55
N ILE A 105 0.95 1.43 7.78
CA ILE A 105 0.42 2.28 8.86
C ILE A 105 -0.54 3.33 8.30
N ILE A 106 -0.08 4.09 7.31
CA ILE A 106 -0.82 5.19 6.72
C ILE A 106 -0.57 5.24 5.21
N VAL A 107 -1.63 5.54 4.47
CA VAL A 107 -1.58 5.80 3.03
C VAL A 107 -2.04 7.23 2.79
N LEU A 108 -1.20 7.99 2.09
CA LEU A 108 -1.48 9.35 1.69
C LEU A 108 -1.51 9.40 0.16
N ARG A 109 -2.63 9.85 -0.39
CA ARG A 109 -2.70 10.16 -1.82
C ARG A 109 -1.98 11.48 -2.07
N ASN A 110 -1.11 11.51 -3.08
CA ASN A 110 -0.46 12.75 -3.50
C ASN A 110 -1.52 13.72 -4.06
N PRO A 111 -1.74 14.92 -3.46
CA PRO A 111 -2.58 15.93 -4.06
C PRO A 111 -1.92 16.38 -5.36
N LYS A 112 -2.55 16.06 -6.49
CA LYS A 112 -2.24 16.72 -7.75
C LYS A 112 -3.02 18.02 -7.81
#